data_AF-A0A5B7K559-F1
#
_entry.id   AF-A0A5B7K559-F1
#
_cell.length_a   1.000
_cell.length_b   1.000
_cell.length_c   1.000
_cell.angle_alpha   90.00
_cell.angle_beta   90.00
_cell.angle_gamma   90.00
#
_symmetry.space_group_name_H-M   'P 1'
#
loop_
_entity.id
_entity.type
_entity.pdbx_description
1 polymer ?
#
loop_
_entity_poly.entity_id
_entity_poly.type
_entity_poly.pdbx_seq_one_letter_code
_entity_poly.pdbx_strand_id
1 'polypeptide(L)'
;MLDIKPERKPDSSGSGKMMEDFWAPSQKLLGDMKFLQNLLHYDKENIPIKIISHVRNKFYFHPDFDPKKIRMVSMACEGLCRWVRAMVVYDQVIKIVAPKKQALEAANHELALQNEKLEEKRKELREVMN
;
A
#
# COMPACT_ATOMS: atom_id res chain seq x y z
N MET A 1 1.30 -2.61 -9.55
CA MET A 1 0.68 -1.64 -8.63
C MET A 1 -0.52 -0.93 -9.27
N LEU A 2 -0.36 -0.31 -10.44
CA LEU A 2 -1.43 0.45 -11.11
C LEU A 2 -2.27 -0.37 -12.11
N ASP A 3 -2.08 -1.69 -12.15
CA ASP A 3 -2.83 -2.66 -13.00
C ASP A 3 -3.01 -2.26 -14.48
N ILE A 4 -1.99 -1.64 -15.07
CA ILE A 4 -2.02 -1.23 -16.47
C ILE A 4 -1.86 -2.45 -17.37
N LYS A 5 -2.82 -2.62 -18.30
CA LYS A 5 -2.80 -3.71 -19.26
C LYS A 5 -1.67 -3.53 -20.27
N PRO A 6 -0.93 -4.60 -20.62
CA PRO A 6 0.07 -4.54 -21.67
C PRO A 6 -0.57 -4.32 -23.04
N GLU A 7 0.19 -3.71 -23.94
CA GLU A 7 -0.17 -3.69 -25.36
C GLU A 7 0.30 -5.01 -26.01
N ARG A 8 -0.54 -5.66 -26.85
CA ARG A 8 -0.13 -6.89 -27.55
C ARG A 8 0.54 -6.50 -28.87
N LYS A 9 1.83 -6.81 -29.03
CA LYS A 9 2.58 -6.55 -30.26
C LYS A 9 3.18 -7.84 -30.83
N PRO A 10 3.29 -7.97 -32.16
CA PRO A 10 3.99 -9.10 -32.76
C PRO A 10 5.47 -9.08 -32.33
N ASP A 11 5.99 -10.25 -31.97
CA ASP A 11 7.38 -10.45 -31.55
C ASP A 11 8.36 -10.00 -32.66
N SER A 12 9.35 -9.21 -32.26
CA SER A 12 10.42 -8.68 -33.12
C SER A 12 11.27 -9.76 -33.82
N SER A 13 11.18 -11.02 -33.36
CA SER A 13 11.88 -12.18 -33.93
C SER A 13 11.23 -12.76 -35.20
N GLY A 14 10.11 -12.19 -35.68
CA GLY A 14 9.41 -12.69 -36.88
C GLY A 14 8.69 -14.03 -36.69
N SER A 15 8.59 -14.50 -35.43
CA SER A 15 8.02 -15.79 -35.04
C SER A 15 6.48 -15.85 -35.10
N GLY A 16 5.82 -14.74 -35.42
CA GLY A 16 4.35 -14.62 -35.42
C GLY A 16 3.70 -14.66 -34.04
N LYS A 17 4.47 -14.81 -32.96
CA LYS A 17 3.96 -14.83 -31.59
C LYS A 17 3.65 -13.40 -31.12
N MET A 18 2.50 -13.22 -30.48
CA MET A 18 2.14 -11.93 -29.87
C MET A 18 2.77 -11.83 -28.48
N MET A 19 3.59 -10.81 -28.25
CA MET A 19 4.22 -10.50 -26.97
C MET A 19 3.43 -9.41 -26.23
N GLU A 20 3.37 -9.53 -24.91
CA GLU A 20 2.85 -8.49 -24.02
C GLU A 20 3.93 -7.40 -23.83
N ASP A 21 3.73 -6.26 -24.49
CA ASP A 21 4.60 -5.10 -24.40
C ASP A 21 4.13 -4.18 -23.26
N PHE A 22 4.93 -4.14 -22.20
CA PHE A 22 4.76 -3.23 -21.07
C PHE A 22 5.53 -1.91 -21.24
N TRP A 23 6.41 -1.80 -22.23
CA TRP A 23 7.25 -0.61 -22.42
C TRP A 23 6.42 0.59 -22.87
N ALA A 24 5.66 0.45 -23.98
CA ALA A 24 4.80 1.51 -24.50
C ALA A 24 3.78 2.05 -23.47
N PRO A 25 3.01 1.22 -22.75
CA PRO A 25 2.10 1.71 -21.71
C PRO A 25 2.84 2.34 -20.53
N SER A 26 4.03 1.84 -20.16
CA SER A 26 4.85 2.44 -19.09
C SER A 26 5.37 3.84 -19.47
N GLN A 27 5.79 4.04 -20.72
CA GLN A 27 6.21 5.36 -21.19
C GLN A 27 5.05 6.37 -21.15
N LYS A 28 3.86 5.96 -21.59
CA LYS A 28 2.65 6.80 -21.51
C LYS A 28 2.30 7.16 -20.07
N LEU A 29 2.36 6.19 -19.15
CA LEU A 29 2.11 6.42 -17.73
C LEU A 29 3.11 7.42 -17.13
N LEU A 30 4.40 7.24 -17.40
CA LEU A 30 5.45 8.11 -16.87
C LEU A 30 5.39 9.52 -17.47
N GLY A 31 4.84 9.66 -18.68
CA GLY A 31 4.59 10.95 -19.32
C GLY A 31 3.35 11.69 -18.81
N ASP A 32 2.49 11.06 -17.99
CA ASP A 32 1.31 11.72 -17.43
C ASP A 32 1.72 12.72 -16.34
N MET A 33 1.36 13.99 -16.51
CA MET A 33 1.61 15.05 -15.52
C MET A 33 0.96 14.75 -14.15
N LYS A 34 -0.12 13.97 -14.13
CA LYS A 34 -0.81 13.56 -12.91
C LYS A 34 -0.20 12.33 -12.25
N PHE A 35 0.81 11.70 -12.86
CA PHE A 35 1.40 10.46 -12.34
C PHE A 35 1.82 10.56 -10.87
N LEU A 36 2.57 11.60 -10.49
CA LEU A 36 3.01 11.79 -9.12
C LEU A 36 1.84 12.06 -8.16
N GLN A 37 0.83 12.80 -8.60
CA GLN A 37 -0.38 13.04 -7.81
C GLN A 37 -1.15 11.73 -7.57
N ASN A 38 -1.24 10.87 -8.59
CA ASN A 38 -1.87 9.57 -8.49
C ASN A 38 -1.10 8.65 -7.51
N LEU A 39 0.23 8.75 -7.44
CA LEU A 39 1.04 8.01 -6.45
C LEU A 39 0.82 8.52 -5.02
N LEU A 40 0.65 9.83 -4.84
CA LEU A 40 0.41 10.45 -3.53
C LEU A 40 -0.96 10.05 -2.97
N HIS A 41 -1.99 10.04 -3.83
CA HIS A 41 -3.36 9.69 -3.47
C HIS A 41 -3.66 8.19 -3.64
N TYR A 42 -2.64 7.36 -3.86
CA TYR A 42 -2.82 5.93 -4.07
C TYR A 42 -3.41 5.27 -2.83
N ASP A 43 -4.49 4.50 -3.02
CA ASP A 43 -5.12 3.72 -1.96
C ASP A 43 -4.25 2.53 -1.56
N LYS A 44 -3.40 2.78 -0.57
CA LYS A 44 -2.49 1.80 0.02
C LYS A 44 -3.18 0.78 0.94
N GLU A 45 -4.42 1.02 1.34
CA GLU A 45 -5.17 0.13 2.24
C GLU A 45 -5.91 -0.95 1.45
N ASN A 46 -6.32 -0.67 0.20
CA ASN A 46 -7.08 -1.59 -0.64
C ASN A 46 -6.28 -2.12 -1.86
N ILE A 47 -5.04 -2.55 -1.67
CA ILE A 47 -4.25 -3.13 -2.76
C ILE A 47 -4.67 -4.59 -3.01
N PRO A 48 -5.06 -4.99 -4.24
CA PRO A 48 -5.41 -6.37 -4.54
C PRO A 48 -4.25 -7.35 -4.27
N ILE A 49 -4.55 -8.46 -3.58
CA ILE A 49 -3.57 -9.49 -3.19
C ILE A 49 -2.81 -10.02 -4.41
N LYS A 50 -3.50 -10.20 -5.54
CA LYS A 50 -2.88 -10.64 -6.80
C LYS A 50 -1.74 -9.72 -7.24
N ILE A 51 -1.93 -8.40 -7.12
CA ILE A 51 -0.96 -7.39 -7.51
C ILE A 51 0.23 -7.40 -6.56
N ILE A 52 -0.02 -7.36 -5.24
CA ILE A 52 1.06 -7.30 -4.24
C ILE A 52 1.89 -8.59 -4.26
N SER A 53 1.25 -9.75 -4.43
CA SER A 53 1.92 -11.06 -4.51
C SER A 53 2.78 -11.15 -5.77
N HIS A 54 2.26 -10.71 -6.92
CA HIS A 54 3.03 -10.68 -8.15
C HIS A 54 4.26 -9.77 -8.01
N VAL A 55 4.09 -8.55 -7.49
CA VAL A 55 5.20 -7.60 -7.28
C VAL A 55 6.24 -8.19 -6.32
N ARG A 56 5.81 -8.79 -5.22
CA ARG A 56 6.71 -9.39 -4.23
C ARG A 56 7.52 -10.54 -4.82
N ASN A 57 6.86 -11.49 -5.47
CA ASN A 57 7.51 -12.71 -5.94
C ASN A 57 8.41 -12.48 -7.16
N LYS A 58 8.02 -11.57 -8.06
CA LYS A 58 8.77 -11.32 -9.31
C LYS A 58 9.85 -10.26 -9.17
N PHE A 59 9.61 -9.20 -8.40
CA PHE A 59 10.47 -8.01 -8.40
C PHE A 59 11.10 -7.74 -7.05
N TYR A 60 10.37 -7.85 -5.93
CA TYR A 60 10.88 -7.41 -4.63
C TYR A 60 12.14 -8.15 -4.17
N PHE A 61 12.23 -9.45 -4.44
CA PHE A 61 13.42 -10.26 -4.13
C PHE A 61 14.46 -10.29 -5.26
N HIS A 62 14.19 -9.62 -6.37
CA HIS A 62 15.14 -9.58 -7.49
C HIS A 62 16.37 -8.75 -7.10
N PRO A 63 17.60 -9.25 -7.29
CA PRO A 63 18.81 -8.56 -6.85
C PRO A 63 19.02 -7.22 -7.54
N ASP A 64 18.44 -7.00 -8.72
CA ASP A 64 18.52 -5.74 -9.45
C ASP A 64 17.42 -4.75 -9.06
N PHE A 65 16.43 -5.18 -8.27
CA PHE A 65 15.40 -4.31 -7.71
C PHE A 65 15.80 -3.76 -6.33
N ASP A 66 17.04 -3.26 -6.27
CA ASP A 66 17.60 -2.61 -5.09
C ASP A 66 17.72 -1.10 -5.32
N PRO A 67 17.10 -0.24 -4.48
CA PRO A 67 17.26 1.20 -4.56
C PRO A 67 18.72 1.66 -4.66
N LYS A 68 19.65 0.99 -3.98
CA LYS A 68 21.08 1.35 -4.02
C LYS A 68 21.68 1.11 -5.40
N LYS A 69 21.33 0.01 -6.06
CA LYS A 69 21.78 -0.29 -7.42
C LYS A 69 21.11 0.62 -8.44
N ILE A 70 19.80 0.82 -8.32
CA ILE A 70 19.02 1.65 -9.24
C ILE A 70 19.46 3.12 -9.17
N ARG A 71 19.86 3.60 -7.99
CA ARG A 71 20.43 4.94 -7.80
C ARG A 71 21.63 5.20 -8.70
N MET A 72 22.45 4.18 -8.98
CA MET A 72 23.60 4.31 -9.88
C MET A 72 23.19 4.62 -11.33
N VAL A 73 21.96 4.24 -11.72
CA VAL A 73 21.41 4.47 -13.04
C VAL A 73 20.57 5.76 -13.07
N SER A 74 19.69 5.95 -12.09
CA SER A 74 18.80 7.11 -12.03
C SER A 74 18.23 7.35 -10.62
N MET A 75 18.36 8.60 -10.13
CA MET A 75 17.78 9.04 -8.87
C MET A 75 16.25 9.06 -8.89
N ALA A 76 15.63 9.38 -10.03
CA ALA A 76 14.17 9.36 -10.15
C ALA A 76 13.63 7.93 -10.06
N CYS A 77 14.31 6.98 -10.71
CA CYS A 77 13.98 5.55 -10.64
C CYS A 77 14.20 4.98 -9.22
N GLU A 78 15.19 5.48 -8.48
CA GLU A 78 15.38 5.14 -7.07
C GLU A 78 14.12 5.47 -6.25
N GLY A 79 13.56 6.67 -6.42
CA GLY A 79 12.35 7.11 -5.72
C GLY A 79 11.17 6.16 -5.97
N LEU A 80 10.96 5.76 -7.22
CA LEU A 80 9.91 4.80 -7.59
C LEU A 80 10.17 3.40 -7.00
N CYS A 81 11.41 2.92 -7.03
CA CYS A 81 11.75 1.63 -6.42
C CYS A 81 11.48 1.63 -4.91
N ARG A 82 11.91 2.70 -4.20
CA ARG A 82 11.63 2.86 -2.76
C ARG A 82 10.14 2.90 -2.49
N TRP A 83 9.37 3.64 -3.28
CA TRP A 83 7.92 3.72 -3.15
C TRP A 83 7.26 2.34 -3.29
N VAL A 84 7.61 1.56 -4.33
CA VAL A 84 7.07 0.20 -4.52
C VAL A 84 7.43 -0.71 -3.34
N ARG A 85 8.68 -0.66 -2.86
CA ARG A 85 9.10 -1.46 -1.70
C ARG A 85 8.35 -1.06 -0.44
N ALA A 86 8.14 0.24 -0.22
CA ALA A 86 7.38 0.76 0.91
C ALA A 86 5.92 0.25 0.90
N MET A 87 5.28 0.21 -0.28
CA MET A 87 3.91 -0.33 -0.42
C MET A 87 3.83 -1.82 -0.06
N VAL A 88 4.84 -2.62 -0.45
CA VAL A 88 4.90 -4.05 -0.11
C VAL A 88 5.05 -4.27 1.40
N VAL A 89 5.85 -3.43 2.07
CA VAL A 89 6.01 -3.47 3.54
C VAL A 89 4.75 -3.00 4.24
N TYR A 90 4.12 -1.91 3.75
CA TYR A 90 2.88 -1.39 4.29
C TYR A 90 1.77 -2.45 4.29
N ASP A 91 1.59 -3.19 3.19
CA ASP A 91 0.63 -4.32 3.10
C ASP A 91 0.89 -5.41 4.16
N GLN A 92 2.13 -5.67 4.55
CA GLN A 92 2.44 -6.63 5.61
C GLN A 92 2.08 -6.08 6.98
N VAL A 93 2.44 -4.81 7.22
CA VAL A 93 2.24 -4.15 8.50
C VAL A 93 0.75 -3.93 8.76
N ILE A 94 -0.03 -3.49 7.76
CA ILE A 94 -1.47 -3.23 7.93
C ILE A 94 -2.23 -4.50 8.32
N LYS A 95 -1.85 -5.68 7.81
CA LYS A 95 -2.44 -6.97 8.21
C LYS A 95 -2.22 -7.31 9.68
N ILE A 96 -1.11 -6.84 10.26
CA ILE A 96 -0.77 -7.03 11.68
C ILE A 96 -1.40 -5.92 12.54
N VAL A 97 -1.46 -4.70 12.03
CA VAL A 97 -1.93 -3.51 12.75
C VAL A 97 -3.45 -3.39 12.75
N ALA A 98 -4.14 -3.82 11.71
CA ALA A 98 -5.61 -3.81 11.62
C ALA A 98 -6.30 -4.48 12.82
N PRO A 99 -5.97 -5.73 13.21
CA PRO A 99 -6.60 -6.36 14.39
C PRO A 99 -6.26 -5.63 15.69
N LYS A 100 -5.05 -5.06 15.80
CA LYS A 100 -4.65 -4.28 16.98
C LYS A 100 -5.43 -2.98 17.11
N LYS A 101 -5.67 -2.29 16.00
CA LYS A 101 -6.50 -1.07 15.96
C LYS A 101 -7.94 -1.38 16.35
N GLN A 102 -8.52 -2.46 15.81
CA GLN A 102 -9.88 -2.89 16.17
C GLN A 102 -10.00 -3.25 17.65
N ALA A 103 -9.03 -3.99 18.19
CA ALA A 103 -9.00 -4.31 19.62
C ALA A 103 -8.85 -3.07 20.50
N LEU A 104 -8.02 -2.10 20.10
CA LEU A 104 -7.85 -0.82 20.80
C LEU A 104 -9.15 -0.01 20.81
N GLU A 105 -9.85 0.05 19.67
CA GLU A 105 -11.12 0.78 19.56
C GLU A 105 -12.21 0.15 20.42
N ALA A 106 -12.31 -1.19 20.43
CA ALA A 106 -13.23 -1.92 21.30
C ALA A 106 -12.93 -1.67 22.80
N ALA A 107 -11.66 -1.75 23.21
CA ALA A 107 -11.26 -1.52 24.59
C ALA A 107 -11.52 -0.06 25.03
N ASN A 108 -11.25 0.92 24.15
CA ASN A 108 -11.54 2.33 24.42
C ASN A 108 -13.06 2.57 24.57
N HIS A 109 -13.88 1.92 23.75
CA HIS A 109 -15.32 2.00 23.85
C HIS A 109 -15.83 1.41 25.17
N GLU A 110 -15.31 0.24 25.59
CA GLU A 110 -15.66 -0.35 26.88
C GLU A 110 -15.21 0.54 28.06
N LEU A 111 -14.00 1.08 28.00
CA LEU A 111 -13.49 2.01 29.00
C LEU A 111 -14.38 3.25 29.15
N ALA A 112 -14.83 3.82 28.02
CA ALA A 112 -15.72 4.98 28.01
C ALA A 112 -17.04 4.66 28.74
N LEU A 113 -17.65 3.51 28.45
CA LEU A 113 -18.89 3.06 29.11
C LEU A 113 -18.70 2.81 30.61
N GLN A 114 -17.55 2.24 31.02
CA GLN A 114 -17.28 2.01 32.44
C GLN A 114 -17.03 3.31 33.20
N ASN A 115 -16.32 4.27 32.60
CA ASN A 115 -16.12 5.59 33.20
C ASN A 115 -17.43 6.35 33.35
N GLU A 116 -18.34 6.26 32.38
CA GLU A 116 -19.67 6.87 32.47
C GLU A 116 -20.47 6.30 33.65
N LYS A 117 -20.52 4.96 33.79
CA LYS A 117 -21.17 4.29 34.93
C LYS A 117 -20.52 4.65 36.27
N LEU A 118 -19.19 4.75 36.31
CA LEU A 118 -18.47 5.11 37.52
C LEU A 118 -18.80 6.54 37.95
N GLU A 119 -18.89 7.48 37.00
CA GLU A 119 -19.21 8.87 37.30
C GLU A 119 -20.66 9.04 37.77
N GLU A 120 -21.59 8.29 37.17
CA GLU A 120 -22.99 8.21 37.64
C GLU A 120 -23.07 7.72 39.09
N LYS A 121 -22.39 6.61 39.43
CA LYS A 121 -22.35 6.08 40.80
C LYS A 121 -21.66 7.02 41.79
N ARG A 122 -20.61 7.72 41.37
CA ARG A 122 -19.96 8.76 42.19
C ARG A 122 -20.86 9.97 42.42
N LYS A 123 -21.73 10.29 41.47
CA LYS A 123 -22.71 11.37 41.62
C LYS A 123 -23.80 10.97 42.62
N GLU A 124 -24.38 9.78 42.48
CA GLU A 124 -25.34 9.22 43.45
C GLU A 124 -24.75 9.21 44.88
N LEU A 125 -23.51 8.74 45.05
CA LEU A 125 -22.87 8.71 46.37
C LEU A 125 -22.70 10.11 46.96
N ARG A 126 -22.31 11.10 46.16
CA ARG A 126 -22.17 12.50 46.60
C ARG A 126 -23.50 13.10 47.04
N GLU A 127 -24.60 12.74 46.38
CA GLU A 127 -25.95 13.22 46.73
C GLU A 127 -26.44 12.64 48.06
N VAL A 128 -26.03 11.42 48.43
CA VAL A 128 -26.42 10.77 49.70
C VAL A 128 -25.53 11.20 50.88
N MET A 129 -24.31 11.65 50.60
CA MET A 129 -23.35 12.11 51.62
C MET A 129 -23.51 13.59 52.03
N ASN A 130 -24.52 14.28 51.49
CA ASN A 130 -24.81 15.69 51.71
C ASN A 130 -26.19 15.87 52.37
#